data_AF-A0A8J6PM60-F1
#
_entry.id   AF-A0A8J6PM60-F1
#
_cell.length_a   1.000
_cell.length_b   1.000
_cell.length_c   1.000
_cell.angle_alpha   90.00
_cell.angle_beta   90.00
_cell.angle_gamma   90.00
#
_symmetry.space_group_name_H-M   'P 1'
#
loop_
_entity.id
_entity.type
_entity.pdbx_description
1 polymer ?
#
loop_
_entity_poly.entity_id
_entity_poly.type
_entity_poly.pdbx_seq_one_letter_code
_entity_poly.pdbx_strand_id
1 'polypeptide(L)'
;MAVEAEIKRPAERKRGRWHALMRWTTIPLGRFLGHHFFSSLTRRILVLNLAGLAVLVAGIMYLNTFRDGLIDARVESLMTQGEIIAGAIAASATVETDSISIDPEKLLELQAGESIGPGSDQLESLDFPINPERVAPVLRRLISPTRTRARIYDRDTNLLLDSRHLYSRGQILRYDLPPIEKKENGFLEKTQKFVFDMFNTRRLPIYREQPGGNGAAFPEVVQSLTGSPSTVVRVSEQGEQIVSVAVPIQRFRAVLGVLLLSTEGGDIDKIVAAEQRAILRVFAIAALVQASLSLLLASTIATPLRRLSAAAVRVRRGVKSREEIPDFSDRQDEIGNLSVAVRDMTNALYARIEAIESFAADVSHELKNPLTSLRSAVETLPLAKNDTSRERLMEIIQHDVKRLDRLITDISDASRLDAELARDDAGRVDLKKFISDLVSVSKETTRNKKAVEIDFKPAKLPAGAKGYFVVGHDLRIGQVITNLIENARSFVPQDNGRITITLSRAGKFNVITVEDNGPGIRAESIERIFERFYTDRPASEAFGQNSGLGLSISRQIVEAHNGTLTAENIPGTKPGDIRGARFVVTLPAED
;
A
#
# COMPACT_ATOMS: atom_id res chain seq x y z
N MET A 1 81.14 -8.61 21.92
CA MET A 1 81.60 -7.80 20.79
C MET A 1 80.38 -7.16 20.17
N ALA A 2 80.40 -5.83 20.09
CA ALA A 2 79.38 -5.01 19.46
C ALA A 2 79.38 -5.19 17.93
N VAL A 3 78.29 -4.77 17.27
CA VAL A 3 78.27 -3.66 16.28
C VAL A 3 76.94 -3.64 15.50
N GLU A 4 76.30 -2.46 15.52
CA GLU A 4 75.38 -1.77 14.58
C GLU A 4 74.16 -2.51 13.98
N ALA A 5 72.91 -2.08 14.17
CA ALA A 5 72.22 -0.80 13.86
C ALA A 5 71.97 -0.56 12.36
N GLU A 6 70.70 -0.61 11.93
CA GLU A 6 70.10 0.47 11.12
C GLU A 6 68.57 0.34 10.94
N ILE A 7 67.90 1.49 11.06
CA ILE A 7 66.46 1.70 10.91
C ILE A 7 66.17 2.06 9.45
N LYS A 8 65.13 1.47 8.82
CA LYS A 8 64.43 2.10 7.68
C LYS A 8 62.93 1.74 7.62
N ARG A 9 62.15 2.80 7.36
CA ARG A 9 60.69 2.99 7.43
C ARG A 9 59.88 2.06 6.51
N PRO A 10 58.60 1.76 6.81
CA PRO A 10 57.68 1.21 5.82
C PRO A 10 57.10 2.33 4.94
N ALA A 11 57.04 2.06 3.64
CA ALA A 11 56.50 2.96 2.64
C ALA A 11 54.95 2.98 2.68
N GLU A 12 54.39 4.18 2.75
CA GLU A 12 52.99 4.44 2.41
C GLU A 12 52.74 4.16 0.93
N ARG A 13 51.69 3.39 0.62
CA ARG A 13 50.99 3.48 -0.66
C ARG A 13 49.49 3.58 -0.43
N LYS A 14 48.99 4.79 -0.65
CA LYS A 14 47.57 5.14 -0.79
C LYS A 14 46.90 4.24 -1.84
N ARG A 15 45.87 3.50 -1.42
CA ARG A 15 44.70 3.19 -2.27
C ARG A 15 43.45 3.32 -1.40
N GLY A 16 42.87 4.51 -1.45
CA GLY A 16 41.62 4.82 -0.78
C GLY A 16 40.38 4.34 -1.54
N ARG A 17 39.27 4.45 -0.80
CA ARG A 17 37.91 4.76 -1.30
C ARG A 17 37.08 3.65 -1.96
N TRP A 18 37.13 2.42 -1.45
CA TRP A 18 36.12 1.39 -1.82
C TRP A 18 35.36 0.73 -0.66
N HIS A 19 35.71 1.01 0.60
CA HIS A 19 35.03 0.37 1.75
C HIS A 19 33.99 1.24 2.49
N ALA A 20 33.74 2.48 2.03
CA ALA A 20 32.75 3.37 2.67
C ALA A 20 31.36 3.35 2.03
N LEU A 21 31.19 2.75 0.84
CA LEU A 21 29.88 2.72 0.14
C LEU A 21 29.06 1.43 0.37
N MET A 22 29.61 0.43 1.04
CA MET A 22 29.00 -0.90 1.16
C MET A 22 28.36 -1.20 2.52
N ARG A 23 28.10 -0.16 3.33
CA ARG A 23 27.43 -0.27 4.63
C ARG A 23 26.00 0.29 4.67
N TRP A 24 25.44 0.70 3.53
CA TRP A 24 24.08 1.25 3.47
C TRP A 24 23.01 0.33 2.85
N THR A 25 23.37 -0.89 2.41
CA THR A 25 22.45 -1.75 1.64
C THR A 25 22.12 -3.11 2.28
N THR A 26 22.49 -3.37 3.53
CA THR A 26 22.12 -4.64 4.20
C THR A 26 21.29 -4.38 5.45
N ILE A 27 20.04 -3.98 5.24
CA ILE A 27 18.95 -4.19 6.21
C ILE A 27 18.63 -5.70 6.21
N PRO A 28 18.39 -6.35 7.37
CA PRO A 28 18.16 -7.79 7.42
C PRO A 28 16.81 -8.13 6.76
N LEU A 29 16.87 -8.64 5.53
CA LEU A 29 15.73 -9.05 4.71
C LEU A 29 14.76 -9.97 5.46
N GLY A 30 15.29 -10.82 6.36
CA GLY A 30 14.51 -11.77 7.17
C GLY A 30 13.58 -11.12 8.22
N ARG A 31 13.97 -9.99 8.84
CA ARG A 31 13.08 -9.27 9.78
C ARG A 31 12.07 -8.39 9.05
N PHE A 32 12.43 -7.89 7.88
CA PHE A 32 11.55 -7.10 7.02
C PHE A 32 10.38 -7.94 6.46
N LEU A 33 10.69 -9.12 5.92
CA LEU A 33 9.68 -10.07 5.44
C LEU A 33 8.76 -10.56 6.59
N GLY A 34 9.35 -10.90 7.74
CA GLY A 34 8.62 -11.48 8.87
C GLY A 34 7.62 -10.56 9.59
N HIS A 35 7.69 -9.23 9.47
CA HIS A 35 6.68 -8.32 10.03
C HIS A 35 5.67 -7.81 8.99
N HIS A 36 6.04 -7.77 7.70
CA HIS A 36 5.16 -7.28 6.64
C HIS A 36 4.18 -8.34 6.12
N PHE A 37 4.53 -9.64 6.17
CA PHE A 37 3.62 -10.71 5.73
C PHE A 37 2.38 -10.93 6.62
N PHE A 38 2.33 -10.37 7.84
CA PHE A 38 1.20 -10.54 8.76
C PHE A 38 0.17 -9.40 8.73
N SER A 39 0.37 -8.34 7.93
CA SER A 39 -0.66 -7.31 7.76
C SER A 39 -1.77 -7.80 6.83
N SER A 40 -3.03 -7.67 7.25
CA SER A 40 -4.19 -8.05 6.43
C SER A 40 -4.21 -7.35 5.07
N LEU A 41 -3.76 -6.08 5.01
CA LEU A 41 -3.73 -5.29 3.78
C LEU A 41 -2.60 -5.73 2.83
N THR A 42 -1.38 -5.93 3.33
CA THR A 42 -0.24 -6.41 2.53
C THR A 42 -0.55 -7.77 1.90
N ARG A 43 -1.12 -8.68 2.70
CA ARG A 43 -1.54 -9.99 2.21
C ARG A 43 -2.63 -9.86 1.14
N ARG A 44 -3.61 -8.98 1.32
CA ARG A 44 -4.66 -8.73 0.32
C ARG A 44 -4.09 -8.21 -1.01
N ILE A 45 -3.21 -7.23 -0.98
CA ILE A 45 -2.57 -6.67 -2.18
C ILE A 45 -1.80 -7.76 -2.93
N LEU A 46 -0.97 -8.52 -2.20
CA LEU A 46 -0.14 -9.57 -2.79
C LEU A 46 -0.99 -10.71 -3.37
N VAL A 47 -2.01 -11.16 -2.65
CA VAL A 47 -2.92 -12.23 -3.11
C VAL A 47 -3.72 -11.80 -4.33
N LEU A 48 -4.27 -10.57 -4.36
CA LEU A 48 -5.03 -10.07 -5.51
C LEU A 48 -4.16 -9.97 -6.76
N ASN A 49 -2.95 -9.40 -6.63
CA ASN A 49 -2.02 -9.29 -7.73
C ASN A 49 -1.62 -10.69 -8.25
N LEU A 50 -1.19 -11.60 -7.36
CA LEU A 50 -0.79 -12.95 -7.75
C LEU A 50 -1.95 -13.78 -8.32
N ALA A 51 -3.19 -13.57 -7.86
CA ALA A 51 -4.36 -14.26 -8.40
C ALA A 51 -4.60 -13.89 -9.86
N GLY A 52 -4.50 -12.59 -10.22
CA GLY A 52 -4.61 -12.15 -11.61
C GLY A 52 -3.56 -12.79 -12.52
N LEU A 53 -2.31 -12.88 -12.03
CA LEU A 53 -1.24 -13.57 -12.75
C LEU A 53 -1.55 -15.06 -12.90
N ALA A 54 -2.03 -15.72 -11.84
CA ALA A 54 -2.36 -17.14 -11.86
C ALA A 54 -3.49 -17.47 -12.85
N VAL A 55 -4.52 -16.62 -12.95
CA VAL A 55 -5.60 -16.76 -13.93
C VAL A 55 -5.04 -16.66 -15.36
N LEU A 56 -4.14 -15.72 -15.62
CA LEU A 56 -3.54 -15.55 -16.93
C LEU A 56 -2.66 -16.75 -17.32
N VAL A 57 -1.85 -17.26 -16.38
CA VAL A 57 -1.06 -18.48 -16.55
C VAL A 57 -1.96 -19.68 -16.87
N ALA A 58 -3.01 -19.88 -16.07
CA ALA A 58 -3.95 -20.97 -16.26
C ALA A 58 -4.68 -20.88 -17.61
N GLY A 59 -5.06 -19.67 -18.02
CA GLY A 59 -5.67 -19.42 -19.33
C GLY A 59 -4.76 -19.80 -20.49
N ILE A 60 -3.48 -19.39 -20.45
CA ILE A 60 -2.49 -19.76 -21.48
C ILE A 60 -2.23 -21.27 -21.48
N MET A 61 -2.12 -21.89 -20.30
CA MET A 61 -1.91 -23.33 -20.16
C MET A 61 -3.10 -24.14 -20.71
N TYR A 62 -4.33 -23.65 -20.52
CA TYR A 62 -5.54 -24.28 -21.00
C TYR A 62 -5.73 -24.13 -22.52
N LEU A 63 -5.43 -22.96 -23.08
CA LEU A 63 -5.59 -22.65 -24.51
C LEU A 63 -4.48 -23.24 -25.41
N ASN A 64 -3.82 -24.32 -24.99
CA ASN A 64 -2.64 -24.86 -25.67
C ASN A 64 -3.00 -25.58 -27.00
N THR A 65 -3.47 -24.79 -27.97
CA THR A 65 -3.72 -25.10 -29.39
C THR A 65 -2.44 -25.51 -30.12
N PHE A 66 -1.27 -25.19 -29.55
CA PHE A 66 0.02 -25.53 -30.11
C PHE A 66 0.26 -27.05 -30.20
N ARG A 67 -0.28 -27.83 -29.24
CA ARG A 67 -0.13 -29.29 -29.27
C ARG A 67 -0.84 -29.90 -30.47
N ASP A 68 -2.04 -29.43 -30.78
CA ASP A 68 -2.81 -29.95 -31.91
C ASP A 68 -2.14 -29.59 -33.24
N GLY A 69 -1.65 -28.35 -33.37
CA GLY A 69 -0.86 -27.94 -34.55
C GLY A 69 0.43 -28.75 -34.75
N LEU A 70 1.14 -29.10 -33.66
CA LEU A 70 2.32 -29.97 -33.74
C LEU A 70 1.98 -31.38 -34.20
N ILE A 71 0.86 -31.93 -33.72
CA ILE A 71 0.39 -33.27 -34.12
C ILE A 71 0.03 -33.26 -35.61
N ASP A 72 -0.76 -32.28 -36.06
CA ASP A 72 -1.20 -32.17 -37.45
C ASP A 72 -0.02 -31.99 -38.40
N ALA A 73 0.92 -31.08 -38.07
CA ALA A 73 2.15 -30.89 -38.85
C ALA A 73 3.00 -32.18 -38.90
N ARG A 74 3.03 -32.95 -37.81
CA ARG A 74 3.75 -34.23 -37.78
C ARG A 74 3.05 -35.30 -38.62
N VAL A 75 1.73 -35.37 -38.58
CA VAL A 75 0.92 -36.26 -39.42
C VAL A 75 1.18 -35.96 -40.89
N GLU A 76 1.10 -34.69 -41.31
CA GLU A 76 1.33 -34.24 -42.69
C GLU A 76 2.76 -34.57 -43.17
N SER A 77 3.75 -34.32 -42.30
CA SER A 77 5.16 -34.65 -42.59
C SER A 77 5.36 -36.16 -42.77
N LEU A 78 4.77 -36.99 -41.92
CA LEU A 78 4.87 -38.45 -42.03
C LEU A 78 4.10 -38.99 -43.24
N MET A 79 2.96 -38.40 -43.58
CA MET A 79 2.17 -38.77 -44.75
C MET A 79 2.95 -38.51 -46.03
N THR A 80 3.52 -37.31 -46.18
CA THR A 80 4.36 -36.95 -47.33
C THR A 80 5.58 -37.87 -47.43
N GLN A 81 6.26 -38.15 -46.31
CA GLN A 81 7.37 -39.10 -46.28
C GLN A 81 6.93 -40.52 -46.65
N GLY A 82 5.79 -40.97 -46.14
CA GLY A 82 5.23 -42.29 -46.40
C GLY A 82 4.90 -42.47 -47.87
N GLU A 83 4.33 -41.48 -48.54
CA GLU A 83 4.03 -41.51 -49.98
C GLU A 83 5.30 -41.63 -50.83
N ILE A 84 6.33 -40.83 -50.53
CA ILE A 84 7.62 -40.89 -51.22
C ILE A 84 8.27 -42.26 -51.03
N ILE A 85 8.29 -42.77 -49.80
CA ILE A 85 8.90 -44.07 -49.49
C ILE A 85 8.08 -45.21 -50.13
N ALA A 86 6.75 -45.18 -50.04
CA ALA A 86 5.88 -46.18 -50.65
C ALA A 86 6.03 -46.20 -52.18
N GLY A 87 6.14 -45.04 -52.82
CA GLY A 87 6.43 -44.93 -54.25
C GLY A 87 7.80 -45.51 -54.63
N ALA A 88 8.83 -45.23 -53.84
CA ALA A 88 10.18 -45.78 -54.05
C ALA A 88 10.22 -47.32 -53.84
N ILE A 89 9.46 -47.83 -52.86
CA ILE A 89 9.30 -49.27 -52.64
C ILE A 89 8.56 -49.90 -53.82
N ALA A 90 7.45 -49.32 -54.26
CA ALA A 90 6.68 -49.82 -55.41
C ALA A 90 7.52 -49.87 -56.70
N ALA A 91 8.46 -48.94 -56.88
CA ALA A 91 9.39 -48.93 -58.01
C ALA A 91 10.51 -49.98 -57.90
N SER A 92 10.93 -50.35 -56.68
CA SER A 92 12.01 -51.33 -56.42
C SER A 92 11.50 -52.76 -56.21
N ALA A 93 10.20 -52.94 -55.93
CA ALA A 93 9.52 -54.22 -55.82
C ALA A 93 9.27 -54.89 -57.19
N THR A 94 10.24 -54.83 -58.10
CA THR A 94 10.21 -55.58 -59.35
C THR A 94 10.50 -57.04 -59.05
N VAL A 95 9.47 -57.87 -58.96
CA VAL A 95 9.56 -59.25 -59.42
C VAL A 95 9.13 -59.22 -60.89
N GLU A 96 9.92 -59.78 -61.79
CA GLU A 96 9.51 -60.04 -63.18
C GLU A 96 8.49 -61.18 -63.16
N THR A 97 7.26 -60.90 -62.73
CA THR A 97 6.23 -61.93 -62.51
C THR A 97 5.51 -62.35 -63.81
N ASP A 98 5.98 -61.92 -64.98
CA ASP A 98 5.32 -62.20 -66.27
C ASP A 98 6.24 -62.75 -67.36
N SER A 99 7.52 -63.05 -67.07
CA SER A 99 8.31 -63.84 -68.02
C SER A 99 8.01 -65.31 -67.79
N ILE A 100 7.02 -65.84 -68.51
CA ILE A 100 7.00 -67.29 -68.80
C ILE A 100 8.29 -67.56 -69.59
N SER A 101 9.35 -67.95 -68.89
CA SER A 101 10.58 -68.43 -69.52
C SER A 101 10.27 -69.81 -70.07
N ILE A 102 9.71 -69.86 -71.28
CA ILE A 102 9.55 -71.12 -72.00
C ILE A 102 10.94 -71.50 -72.51
N ASP A 103 11.50 -72.54 -71.92
CA ASP A 103 12.80 -73.09 -72.32
C ASP A 103 12.68 -73.66 -73.76
N PRO A 104 13.34 -73.05 -74.77
CA PRO A 104 13.14 -73.43 -76.18
C PRO A 104 13.59 -74.86 -76.47
N GLU A 105 14.46 -75.45 -75.66
CA GLU A 105 14.88 -76.85 -75.80
C GLU A 105 13.75 -77.82 -75.42
N LYS A 106 12.97 -77.53 -74.36
CA LYS A 106 11.79 -78.34 -73.99
C LYS A 106 10.66 -78.28 -75.03
N LEU A 107 10.61 -77.21 -75.81
CA LEU A 107 9.65 -77.05 -76.91
C LEU A 107 9.98 -77.97 -78.10
N LEU A 108 11.25 -78.34 -78.27
CA LEU A 108 11.72 -79.22 -79.34
C LEU A 108 11.59 -80.72 -78.99
N GLU A 109 11.43 -81.05 -77.71
CA GLU A 109 11.25 -82.43 -77.23
C GLU A 109 9.79 -82.92 -77.26
N LEU A 110 8.82 -82.02 -77.51
CA LEU A 110 7.40 -82.36 -77.52
C LEU A 110 6.99 -83.11 -78.81
N GLN A 111 6.47 -84.34 -78.65
CA GLN A 111 5.82 -85.06 -79.75
C GLN A 111 4.37 -84.60 -79.94
N ALA A 112 3.84 -84.74 -81.16
CA ALA A 112 2.50 -84.28 -81.52
C ALA A 112 1.42 -84.88 -80.62
N GLY A 113 0.84 -84.05 -79.73
CA GLY A 113 -0.23 -84.43 -78.80
C GLY A 113 0.08 -84.19 -77.32
N GLU A 114 1.31 -83.83 -76.94
CA GLU A 114 1.65 -83.49 -75.56
C GLU A 114 1.42 -82.01 -75.24
N SER A 115 0.76 -81.74 -74.10
CA SER A 115 0.60 -80.40 -73.54
C SER A 115 1.50 -80.23 -72.33
N ILE A 116 2.19 -79.10 -72.22
CA ILE A 116 2.93 -78.71 -71.02
C ILE A 116 1.90 -78.42 -69.91
N GLY A 117 1.77 -79.32 -68.93
CA GLY A 117 1.13 -79.00 -67.65
C GLY A 117 2.07 -78.17 -66.77
N PRO A 118 1.58 -77.31 -65.87
CA PRO A 118 2.43 -76.53 -64.98
C PRO A 118 3.29 -77.48 -64.13
N GLY A 119 4.62 -77.38 -64.29
CA GLY A 119 5.60 -78.21 -63.61
C GLY A 119 5.68 -77.90 -62.11
N SER A 120 6.14 -78.87 -61.33
CA SER A 120 6.34 -78.79 -59.88
C SER A 120 7.29 -77.66 -59.42
N ASP A 121 8.13 -77.12 -60.31
CA ASP A 121 9.05 -76.01 -60.01
C ASP A 121 8.34 -74.66 -59.87
N GLN A 122 7.06 -74.54 -60.24
CA GLN A 122 6.25 -73.33 -59.98
C GLN A 122 5.71 -73.25 -58.54
N LEU A 123 5.83 -74.32 -57.74
CA LEU A 123 5.38 -74.34 -56.34
C LEU A 123 6.44 -73.89 -55.33
N GLU A 124 7.70 -73.69 -55.75
CA GLU A 124 8.79 -73.22 -54.87
C GLU A 124 9.03 -71.70 -54.91
N SER A 125 8.38 -70.94 -55.79
CA SER A 125 8.33 -69.47 -55.67
C SER A 125 7.22 -69.08 -54.69
N LEU A 126 7.57 -68.92 -53.41
CA LEU A 126 6.82 -68.01 -52.54
C LEU A 126 6.97 -66.60 -53.13
N ASP A 127 6.15 -66.28 -54.13
CA ASP A 127 6.15 -65.00 -54.84
C ASP A 127 5.59 -63.92 -53.91
N PHE A 128 6.45 -63.37 -53.05
CA PHE A 128 6.12 -62.20 -52.28
C PHE A 128 6.00 -61.00 -53.23
N PRO A 129 4.84 -60.30 -53.28
CA PRO A 129 4.65 -59.10 -54.09
C PRO A 129 5.67 -58.00 -53.78
N ILE A 130 6.29 -58.06 -52.59
CA ILE A 130 7.35 -57.17 -52.12
C ILE A 130 8.52 -58.04 -51.63
N ASN A 131 9.63 -58.07 -52.38
CA ASN A 131 10.82 -58.82 -51.98
C ASN A 131 11.59 -58.08 -50.85
N PRO A 132 11.71 -58.66 -49.64
CA PRO A 132 12.35 -57.99 -48.50
C PRO A 132 13.85 -57.71 -48.71
N GLU A 133 14.57 -58.53 -49.48
CA GLU A 133 16.00 -58.34 -49.73
C GLU A 133 16.29 -57.12 -50.61
N ARG A 134 15.41 -56.83 -51.57
CA ARG A 134 15.51 -55.65 -52.45
C ARG A 134 15.04 -54.38 -51.76
N VAL A 135 14.01 -54.49 -50.93
CA VAL A 135 13.36 -53.35 -50.28
C VAL A 135 14.07 -52.90 -49.00
N ALA A 136 14.70 -53.82 -48.26
CA ALA A 136 15.38 -53.48 -47.00
C ALA A 136 16.50 -52.42 -47.12
N PRO A 137 17.40 -52.47 -48.12
CA PRO A 137 18.42 -51.45 -48.31
C PRO A 137 17.84 -50.06 -48.65
N VAL A 138 16.76 -50.03 -49.46
CA VAL A 138 16.05 -48.80 -49.84
C VAL A 138 15.37 -48.19 -48.63
N LEU A 139 14.60 -49.01 -47.88
CA LEU A 139 13.91 -48.59 -46.68
C LEU A 139 14.87 -48.03 -45.63
N ARG A 140 16.02 -48.70 -45.42
CA ARG A 140 17.06 -48.24 -44.51
C ARG A 140 17.60 -46.86 -44.87
N ARG A 141 17.90 -46.62 -46.16
CA ARG A 141 18.48 -45.35 -46.62
C ARG A 141 17.51 -44.18 -46.45
N LEU A 142 16.21 -44.42 -46.63
CA LEU A 142 15.17 -43.39 -46.54
C LEU A 142 14.76 -43.05 -45.09
N ILE A 143 14.88 -44.00 -44.16
CA ILE A 143 14.46 -43.82 -42.75
C ILE A 143 15.60 -43.38 -41.84
N SER A 144 16.84 -43.71 -42.16
CA SER A 144 17.99 -43.35 -41.31
C SER A 144 18.04 -41.86 -40.91
N PRO A 145 17.65 -40.89 -41.77
CA PRO A 145 17.65 -39.48 -41.40
C PRO A 145 16.48 -39.04 -40.51
N THR A 146 15.37 -39.79 -40.49
CA THR A 146 14.08 -39.30 -39.97
C THR A 146 13.74 -39.77 -38.56
N ARG A 147 14.51 -40.70 -37.97
CA ARG A 147 14.24 -41.34 -36.66
C ARG A 147 12.78 -41.81 -36.53
N THR A 148 12.24 -42.36 -37.61
CA THR A 148 10.88 -42.92 -37.65
C THR A 148 10.95 -44.44 -37.68
N ARG A 149 10.01 -45.11 -37.04
CA ARG A 149 9.86 -46.56 -37.19
C ARG A 149 8.98 -46.83 -38.40
N ALA A 150 9.48 -47.59 -39.37
CA ALA A 150 8.66 -48.07 -40.46
C ALA A 150 8.46 -49.57 -40.40
N ARG A 151 7.27 -49.99 -40.80
CA ARG A 151 6.94 -51.39 -40.99
C ARG A 151 6.28 -51.57 -42.34
N ILE A 152 6.64 -52.63 -43.03
CA ILE A 152 6.00 -53.02 -44.28
C ILE A 152 5.16 -54.25 -44.00
N TYR A 153 3.89 -54.16 -44.35
CA TYR A 153 2.92 -55.24 -44.28
C TYR A 153 2.55 -55.70 -45.69
N ASP A 154 2.39 -56.99 -45.88
CA ASP A 154 1.82 -57.56 -47.10
C ASP A 154 0.30 -57.35 -47.17
N ARG A 155 -0.34 -57.74 -48.28
CA ARG A 155 -1.79 -57.77 -48.49
C ARG A 155 -2.53 -58.52 -47.40
N ASP A 156 -1.96 -59.63 -46.93
CA ASP A 156 -2.53 -60.46 -45.86
C ASP A 156 -2.24 -59.93 -44.45
N THR A 157 -1.75 -58.68 -44.33
CA THR A 157 -1.38 -58.03 -43.06
C THR A 157 -0.21 -58.68 -42.31
N ASN A 158 0.53 -59.58 -42.95
CA ASN A 158 1.76 -60.14 -42.40
C ASN A 158 2.91 -59.12 -42.44
N LEU A 159 3.68 -59.01 -41.36
CA LEU A 159 4.84 -58.13 -41.28
C LEU A 159 6.00 -58.69 -42.12
N LEU A 160 6.36 -57.97 -43.19
CA LEU A 160 7.48 -58.33 -44.06
C LEU A 160 8.79 -57.70 -43.57
N LEU A 161 8.72 -56.48 -43.06
CA LEU A 161 9.91 -55.73 -42.66
C LEU A 161 9.62 -54.77 -41.51
N ASP A 162 10.53 -54.67 -40.54
CA ASP A 162 10.47 -53.68 -39.45
C ASP A 162 11.82 -52.97 -39.31
N SER A 163 11.80 -51.65 -39.42
CA SER A 163 13.02 -50.84 -39.35
C SER A 163 13.75 -50.96 -38.02
N ARG A 164 13.07 -51.37 -36.93
CA ARG A 164 13.72 -51.64 -35.63
C ARG A 164 14.71 -52.80 -35.71
N HIS A 165 14.45 -53.80 -36.55
CA HIS A 165 15.27 -55.00 -36.69
C HIS A 165 16.24 -54.92 -37.89
N LEU A 166 16.09 -53.93 -38.77
CA LEU A 166 16.99 -53.70 -39.92
C LEU A 166 18.43 -53.33 -39.52
N TYR A 167 18.63 -52.82 -38.31
CA TYR A 167 19.95 -52.46 -37.79
C TYR A 167 20.73 -53.67 -37.25
N SER A 168 20.08 -54.83 -37.14
CA SER A 168 20.60 -56.01 -36.46
C SER A 168 21.03 -57.07 -37.47
N ARG A 169 22.20 -56.90 -38.12
CA ARG A 169 22.85 -58.05 -38.77
C ARG A 169 23.28 -59.04 -37.68
N GLY A 170 22.51 -60.10 -37.49
CA GLY A 170 22.98 -61.38 -36.95
C GLY A 170 23.44 -61.45 -35.49
N GLN A 171 23.24 -60.43 -34.65
CA GLN A 171 23.49 -60.52 -33.21
C GLN A 171 22.19 -60.34 -32.43
N ILE A 172 21.75 -61.42 -31.78
CA ILE A 172 20.74 -61.37 -30.72
C ILE A 172 21.41 -60.63 -29.54
N LEU A 173 21.29 -59.30 -29.51
CA LEU A 173 21.70 -58.52 -28.36
C LEU A 173 20.65 -58.71 -27.26
N ARG A 174 20.97 -59.55 -26.27
CA ARG A 174 20.33 -59.48 -24.96
C ARG A 174 20.67 -58.11 -24.36
N TYR A 175 19.72 -57.18 -24.41
CA TYR A 175 19.78 -56.00 -23.57
C TYR A 175 19.33 -56.43 -22.18
N ASP A 176 20.22 -56.39 -21.20
CA ASP A 176 19.77 -56.28 -19.82
C ASP A 176 18.95 -55.00 -19.73
N LEU A 177 17.72 -55.11 -19.24
CA LEU A 177 16.86 -53.96 -19.02
C LEU A 177 17.65 -52.95 -18.18
N PRO A 178 17.81 -51.69 -18.64
CA PRO A 178 18.45 -50.69 -17.82
C PRO A 178 17.73 -50.65 -16.46
N PRO A 179 18.48 -50.50 -15.35
CA PRO A 179 17.85 -50.37 -14.04
C PRO A 179 16.81 -49.26 -14.11
N ILE A 180 15.66 -49.48 -13.49
CA ILE A 180 14.60 -48.46 -13.39
C ILE A 180 15.18 -47.32 -12.55
N GLU A 181 15.90 -46.40 -13.19
CA GLU A 181 16.25 -45.11 -12.62
C GLU A 181 14.93 -44.37 -12.45
N LYS A 182 14.29 -44.59 -11.31
CA LYS A 182 13.37 -43.60 -10.76
C LYS A 182 14.22 -42.37 -10.50
N LYS A 183 14.38 -41.50 -11.49
CA LYS A 183 14.75 -40.11 -11.24
C LYS A 183 13.77 -39.63 -10.18
N GLU A 184 14.26 -39.41 -8.98
CA GLU A 184 13.47 -38.74 -7.95
C GLU A 184 13.22 -37.33 -8.46
N ASN A 185 12.09 -37.17 -9.13
CA ASN A 185 11.68 -35.87 -9.64
C ASN A 185 11.70 -34.89 -8.47
N GLY A 186 12.47 -33.81 -8.60
CA GLY A 186 12.56 -32.78 -7.56
C GLY A 186 11.17 -32.24 -7.23
N PHE A 187 10.99 -31.62 -6.06
CA PHE A 187 9.71 -31.03 -5.67
C PHE A 187 9.13 -30.13 -6.79
N LEU A 188 9.98 -29.33 -7.42
CA LEU A 188 9.64 -28.47 -8.56
C LEU A 188 9.05 -29.26 -9.74
N GLU A 189 9.65 -30.38 -10.11
CA GLU A 189 9.21 -31.23 -11.23
C GLU A 189 7.89 -31.97 -10.88
N LYS A 190 7.71 -32.36 -9.62
CA LYS A 190 6.44 -32.93 -9.14
C LYS A 190 5.30 -31.93 -9.21
N THR A 191 5.53 -30.68 -8.77
CA THR A 191 4.52 -29.62 -8.85
C THR A 191 4.21 -29.28 -10.30
N GLN A 192 5.24 -29.17 -11.14
CA GLN A 192 5.05 -28.92 -12.58
C GLN A 192 4.24 -30.03 -13.24
N LYS A 193 4.54 -31.30 -12.95
CA LYS A 193 3.80 -32.44 -13.48
C LYS A 193 2.35 -32.46 -13.00
N PHE A 194 2.09 -32.16 -11.73
CA PHE A 194 0.73 -32.04 -11.20
C PHE A 194 -0.08 -30.95 -11.91
N VAL A 195 0.52 -29.77 -12.13
CA VAL A 195 -0.11 -28.69 -12.89
C VAL A 195 -0.39 -29.13 -14.32
N PHE A 196 0.57 -29.79 -14.98
CA PHE A 196 0.40 -30.29 -16.34
C PHE A 196 -0.71 -31.34 -16.47
N ASP A 197 -0.72 -32.34 -15.59
CA ASP A 197 -1.70 -33.43 -15.60
C ASP A 197 -3.13 -32.91 -15.36
N MET A 198 -3.27 -31.82 -14.59
CA MET A 198 -4.57 -31.16 -14.35
C MET A 198 -5.21 -30.60 -15.64
N PHE A 199 -4.40 -30.23 -16.64
CA PHE A 199 -4.88 -29.62 -17.89
C PHE A 199 -4.89 -30.60 -19.08
N ASN A 200 -4.42 -31.84 -18.93
CA ASN A 200 -4.35 -32.83 -20.02
C ASN A 200 -5.63 -33.68 -20.10
N THR A 201 -6.63 -33.23 -20.85
CA THR A 201 -8.00 -33.82 -20.87
C THR A 201 -8.28 -34.81 -22.01
N ARG A 202 -7.37 -35.04 -22.97
CA ARG A 202 -7.63 -35.99 -24.08
C ARG A 202 -7.26 -37.43 -23.71
N ARG A 203 -8.29 -38.27 -23.58
CA ARG A 203 -8.14 -39.73 -23.49
C ARG A 203 -7.88 -40.31 -24.88
N LEU A 204 -6.61 -40.43 -25.25
CA LEU A 204 -6.19 -41.10 -26.48
C LEU A 204 -6.19 -42.63 -26.30
N PRO A 205 -6.41 -43.42 -27.36
CA PRO A 205 -6.35 -44.87 -27.29
C PRO A 205 -4.92 -45.35 -26.98
N ILE A 206 -4.82 -46.42 -26.18
CA ILE A 206 -3.53 -46.97 -25.74
C ILE A 206 -2.90 -47.77 -26.87
N TYR A 207 -1.63 -47.48 -27.16
CA TYR A 207 -0.79 -48.24 -28.07
C TYR A 207 -0.36 -49.55 -27.40
N ARG A 208 -0.72 -50.69 -28.01
CA ARG A 208 -0.30 -52.03 -27.58
C ARG A 208 0.48 -52.70 -28.71
N GLU A 209 1.73 -53.10 -28.47
CA GLU A 209 2.46 -53.95 -29.40
C GLU A 209 1.88 -55.37 -29.34
N GLN A 210 1.37 -55.89 -30.46
CA GLN A 210 0.88 -57.28 -30.52
C GLN A 210 2.04 -58.25 -30.81
N PRO A 211 2.17 -59.34 -30.03
CA PRO A 211 3.13 -60.41 -30.33
C PRO A 211 2.80 -61.04 -31.69
N GLY A 212 3.82 -61.26 -32.52
CA GLY A 212 3.65 -61.91 -33.83
C GLY A 212 3.46 -60.96 -35.02
N GLY A 213 3.43 -59.64 -34.80
CA GLY A 213 3.58 -58.66 -35.88
C GLY A 213 2.39 -58.57 -36.84
N ASN A 214 1.20 -59.05 -36.48
CA ASN A 214 0.03 -58.96 -37.36
C ASN A 214 -0.44 -57.49 -37.53
N GLY A 215 -0.53 -57.03 -38.78
CA GLY A 215 -1.00 -55.72 -39.19
C GLY A 215 -2.50 -55.48 -38.98
N ALA A 216 -3.30 -56.54 -38.87
CA ALA A 216 -4.75 -56.46 -38.63
C ALA A 216 -5.12 -55.78 -37.29
N ALA A 217 -4.17 -55.73 -36.35
CA ALA A 217 -4.27 -55.03 -35.08
C ALA A 217 -4.34 -53.49 -35.21
N PHE A 218 -3.89 -52.98 -36.35
CA PHE A 218 -3.76 -51.57 -36.65
C PHE A 218 -4.84 -51.18 -37.67
N PRO A 219 -5.96 -50.57 -37.24
CA PRO A 219 -7.03 -50.13 -38.14
C PRO A 219 -6.54 -49.28 -39.31
N GLU A 220 -5.51 -48.46 -39.12
CA GLU A 220 -4.89 -47.65 -40.16
C GLU A 220 -4.26 -48.49 -41.27
N VAL A 221 -3.69 -49.66 -40.93
CA VAL A 221 -3.09 -50.58 -41.91
C VAL A 221 -4.20 -51.23 -42.74
N VAL A 222 -5.25 -51.71 -42.08
CA VAL A 222 -6.41 -52.33 -42.75
C VAL A 222 -7.14 -51.33 -43.65
N GLN A 223 -7.34 -50.10 -43.16
CA GLN A 223 -7.94 -49.04 -43.95
C GLN A 223 -7.04 -48.67 -45.14
N SER A 224 -5.73 -48.66 -44.94
CA SER A 224 -4.79 -48.31 -46.00
C SER A 224 -4.74 -49.33 -47.14
N LEU A 225 -4.98 -50.61 -46.85
CA LEU A 225 -5.11 -51.66 -47.87
C LEU A 225 -6.24 -51.39 -48.89
N THR A 226 -7.24 -50.58 -48.56
CA THR A 226 -8.30 -50.16 -49.50
C THR A 226 -7.80 -49.15 -50.55
N GLY A 227 -6.58 -48.64 -50.37
CA GLY A 227 -5.89 -47.81 -51.35
C GLY A 227 -5.81 -46.32 -51.03
N SER A 228 -6.19 -45.90 -49.82
CA SER A 228 -6.02 -44.51 -49.34
C SER A 228 -5.13 -44.46 -48.10
N PRO A 229 -4.30 -43.41 -47.89
CA PRO A 229 -3.58 -43.24 -46.62
C PRO A 229 -4.52 -43.14 -45.41
N SER A 230 -4.07 -43.61 -44.24
CA SER A 230 -4.81 -43.50 -42.98
C SER A 230 -3.88 -43.12 -41.82
N THR A 231 -4.39 -42.39 -40.84
CA THR A 231 -3.60 -41.79 -39.75
C THR A 231 -4.30 -41.99 -38.41
N VAL A 232 -3.56 -42.38 -37.38
CA VAL A 232 -4.09 -42.54 -36.02
C VAL A 232 -3.06 -42.03 -35.00
N VAL A 233 -3.55 -41.30 -34.00
CA VAL A 233 -2.75 -40.84 -32.85
C VAL A 233 -3.09 -41.70 -31.64
N ARG A 234 -2.07 -42.30 -31.02
CA ARG A 234 -2.20 -43.16 -29.83
C ARG A 234 -1.28 -42.69 -28.71
N VAL A 235 -1.46 -43.29 -27.53
CA VAL A 235 -0.59 -43.06 -26.37
C VAL A 235 0.04 -44.37 -25.92
N SER A 236 1.36 -44.39 -25.75
CA SER A 236 2.12 -45.51 -25.18
C SER A 236 1.66 -45.86 -23.77
N GLU A 237 1.98 -47.05 -23.27
CA GLU A 237 1.75 -47.43 -21.87
C GLU A 237 2.42 -46.46 -20.87
N GLN A 238 3.45 -45.75 -21.32
CA GLN A 238 4.17 -44.75 -20.53
C GLN A 238 3.55 -43.33 -20.60
N GLY A 239 2.44 -43.15 -21.32
CA GLY A 239 1.77 -41.85 -21.47
C GLY A 239 2.27 -40.98 -22.64
N GLU A 240 3.20 -41.49 -23.43
CA GLU A 240 3.82 -40.79 -24.55
C GLU A 240 2.97 -40.84 -25.83
N GLN A 241 2.83 -39.74 -26.55
CA GLN A 241 2.08 -39.71 -27.81
C GLN A 241 2.86 -40.34 -28.96
N ILE A 242 2.17 -41.17 -29.75
CA ILE A 242 2.69 -41.83 -30.95
C ILE A 242 1.75 -41.51 -32.10
N VAL A 243 2.29 -40.87 -33.14
CA VAL A 243 1.58 -40.64 -34.40
C VAL A 243 1.92 -41.79 -35.35
N SER A 244 0.90 -42.45 -35.88
CA SER A 244 1.03 -43.55 -36.84
C SER A 244 0.35 -43.17 -38.16
N VAL A 245 1.06 -43.32 -39.27
CA VAL A 245 0.59 -43.04 -40.63
C VAL A 245 0.82 -44.26 -41.50
N ALA A 246 -0.25 -44.81 -42.05
CA ALA A 246 -0.24 -45.94 -42.97
C ALA A 246 -0.46 -45.45 -44.40
N VAL A 247 0.45 -45.81 -45.30
CA VAL A 247 0.40 -45.43 -46.72
C VAL A 247 0.43 -46.69 -47.58
N PRO A 248 -0.45 -46.82 -48.59
CA PRO A 248 -0.48 -48.01 -49.43
C PRO A 248 0.67 -48.01 -50.42
N ILE A 249 1.34 -49.15 -50.56
CA ILE A 249 2.36 -49.39 -51.57
C ILE A 249 1.63 -49.83 -52.84
N GLN A 250 1.46 -48.92 -53.80
CA GLN A 250 0.66 -49.16 -55.00
C GLN A 250 1.50 -49.15 -56.26
N ARG A 251 1.22 -50.07 -57.18
CA ARG A 251 1.78 -50.09 -58.54
C ARG A 251 0.68 -50.42 -59.53
N PHE A 252 0.56 -49.65 -60.62
CA PHE A 252 -0.47 -49.84 -61.66
C PHE A 252 -1.90 -50.03 -61.10
N ARG A 253 -2.27 -49.27 -60.05
CA ARG A 253 -3.55 -49.34 -59.31
C ARG A 253 -3.78 -50.61 -58.47
N ALA A 254 -2.81 -51.51 -58.36
CA ALA A 254 -2.84 -52.63 -57.43
C ALA A 254 -2.10 -52.27 -56.12
N VAL A 255 -2.73 -52.48 -54.97
CA VAL A 255 -2.09 -52.34 -53.65
C VAL A 255 -1.25 -53.58 -53.40
N LEU A 256 0.07 -53.46 -53.30
CA LEU A 256 1.00 -54.57 -53.05
C LEU A 256 1.23 -54.81 -51.55
N GLY A 257 0.97 -53.81 -50.72
CA GLY A 257 1.15 -53.85 -49.27
C GLY A 257 0.95 -52.47 -48.64
N VAL A 258 1.31 -52.33 -47.37
CA VAL A 258 1.18 -51.06 -46.63
C VAL A 258 2.48 -50.73 -45.90
N LEU A 259 2.90 -49.47 -46.00
CA LEU A 259 3.96 -48.88 -45.21
C LEU A 259 3.36 -48.16 -44.01
N LEU A 260 3.62 -48.65 -42.80
CA LEU A 260 3.25 -47.98 -41.55
C LEU A 260 4.46 -47.22 -41.00
N LEU A 261 4.38 -45.90 -40.97
CA LEU A 261 5.33 -45.02 -40.29
C LEU A 261 4.80 -44.64 -38.91
N SER A 262 5.65 -44.71 -37.89
CA SER A 262 5.33 -44.28 -36.53
C SER A 262 6.45 -43.44 -35.94
N THR A 263 6.09 -42.44 -35.13
CA THR A 263 7.07 -41.67 -34.34
C THR A 263 7.59 -42.49 -33.17
N GLU A 264 8.80 -42.15 -32.71
CA GLU A 264 9.25 -42.55 -31.39
C GLU A 264 8.37 -41.88 -30.31
N GLY A 265 8.13 -42.60 -29.21
CA GLY A 265 7.34 -42.07 -28.10
C GLY A 265 8.02 -40.85 -27.48
N GLY A 266 7.22 -39.82 -27.18
CA GLY A 266 7.63 -38.70 -26.33
C GLY A 266 8.33 -37.55 -27.04
N ASP A 267 8.48 -37.60 -28.37
CA ASP A 267 9.10 -36.50 -29.13
C ASP A 267 8.25 -35.21 -29.09
N ILE A 268 6.94 -35.32 -29.30
CA ILE A 268 6.02 -34.18 -29.18
C ILE A 268 5.96 -33.70 -27.72
N ASP A 269 5.93 -34.63 -26.77
CA ASP A 269 5.83 -34.31 -25.35
C ASP A 269 7.08 -33.56 -24.83
N LYS A 270 8.28 -33.88 -25.34
CA LYS A 270 9.53 -33.15 -25.03
C LYS A 270 9.50 -31.71 -25.54
N ILE A 271 8.98 -31.49 -26.76
CA ILE A 271 8.87 -30.16 -27.36
C ILE A 271 7.88 -29.31 -26.55
N VAL A 272 6.69 -29.85 -26.29
CA VAL A 272 5.65 -29.16 -25.49
C VAL A 272 6.17 -28.87 -24.07
N ALA A 273 6.83 -29.82 -23.42
CA ALA A 273 7.40 -29.62 -22.08
C ALA A 273 8.53 -28.57 -22.05
N ALA A 274 9.30 -28.42 -23.13
CA ALA A 274 10.32 -27.38 -23.24
C ALA A 274 9.69 -25.98 -23.34
N GLU A 275 8.65 -25.84 -24.16
CA GLU A 275 7.93 -24.58 -24.35
C GLU A 275 7.18 -24.16 -23.08
N GLN A 276 6.46 -25.08 -22.44
CA GLN A 276 5.77 -24.79 -21.17
C GLN A 276 6.73 -24.40 -20.05
N ARG A 277 7.94 -24.98 -20.00
CA ARG A 277 9.00 -24.53 -19.08
C ARG A 277 9.45 -23.09 -19.36
N ALA A 278 9.53 -22.70 -20.63
CA ALA A 278 9.85 -21.32 -20.99
C ALA A 278 8.76 -20.36 -20.51
N ILE A 279 7.50 -20.70 -20.74
CA ILE A 279 6.32 -19.96 -20.26
C ILE A 279 6.36 -19.82 -18.73
N LEU A 280 6.54 -20.92 -18.00
CA LEU A 280 6.63 -20.92 -16.54
C LEU A 280 7.78 -20.06 -16.01
N ARG A 281 8.94 -20.02 -16.68
CA ARG A 281 10.06 -19.15 -16.29
C ARG A 281 9.73 -17.67 -16.43
N VAL A 282 9.11 -17.27 -17.54
CA VAL A 282 8.67 -15.88 -17.74
C VAL A 282 7.67 -15.49 -16.66
N PHE A 283 6.74 -16.39 -16.34
CA PHE A 283 5.77 -16.16 -15.27
C PHE A 283 6.37 -16.13 -13.87
N ALA A 284 7.37 -16.96 -13.59
CA ALA A 284 8.08 -16.92 -12.32
C ALA A 284 8.79 -15.57 -12.11
N ILE A 285 9.41 -15.03 -13.17
CA ILE A 285 10.02 -13.69 -13.15
C ILE A 285 8.94 -12.62 -12.93
N ALA A 286 7.83 -12.68 -13.67
CA ALA A 286 6.71 -11.75 -13.50
C ALA A 286 6.14 -11.79 -12.08
N ALA A 287 5.95 -12.98 -11.50
CA ALA A 287 5.49 -13.17 -10.13
C ALA A 287 6.46 -12.56 -9.12
N LEU A 288 7.76 -12.73 -9.32
CA LEU A 288 8.80 -12.18 -8.45
C LEU A 288 8.81 -10.65 -8.50
N VAL A 289 8.76 -10.06 -9.70
CA VAL A 289 8.68 -8.60 -9.90
C VAL A 289 7.42 -8.05 -9.23
N GLN A 290 6.28 -8.71 -9.44
CA GLN A 290 5.00 -8.28 -8.89
C GLN A 290 4.93 -8.41 -7.36
N ALA A 291 5.50 -9.47 -6.79
CA ALA A 291 5.63 -9.63 -5.35
C ALA A 291 6.54 -8.54 -4.76
N SER A 292 7.66 -8.23 -5.41
CA SER A 292 8.59 -7.18 -5.00
C SER A 292 7.93 -5.80 -5.01
N LEU A 293 7.23 -5.46 -6.10
CA LEU A 293 6.49 -4.20 -6.20
C LEU A 293 5.38 -4.10 -5.16
N SER A 294 4.64 -5.20 -4.92
CA SER A 294 3.59 -5.24 -3.89
C SER A 294 4.15 -5.03 -2.49
N LEU A 295 5.32 -5.60 -2.19
CA LEU A 295 6.01 -5.40 -0.91
C LEU A 295 6.49 -3.94 -0.74
N LEU A 296 7.05 -3.34 -1.80
CA LEU A 296 7.45 -1.93 -1.78
C LEU A 296 6.26 -1.00 -1.51
N LEU A 297 5.14 -1.18 -2.21
CA LEU A 297 3.92 -0.39 -1.97
C LEU A 297 3.40 -0.58 -0.54
N ALA A 298 3.41 -1.81 -0.03
CA ALA A 298 2.98 -2.10 1.34
C ALA A 298 3.90 -1.47 2.41
N SER A 299 5.21 -1.44 2.19
CA SER A 299 6.15 -0.79 3.11
C SER A 299 6.04 0.73 3.06
N THR A 300 5.88 1.30 1.86
CA THR A 300 5.95 2.75 1.65
C THR A 300 4.64 3.46 1.98
N ILE A 301 3.48 2.80 1.77
CA ILE A 301 2.15 3.43 1.91
C ILE A 301 1.38 2.81 3.08
N ALA A 302 1.13 1.49 3.03
CA ALA A 302 0.23 0.83 3.98
C ALA A 302 0.74 0.85 5.42
N THR A 303 2.05 0.72 5.61
CA THR A 303 2.64 0.61 6.96
C THR A 303 2.59 1.94 7.74
N PRO A 304 3.04 3.09 7.19
CA PRO A 304 2.88 4.39 7.83
C PRO A 304 1.43 4.73 8.16
N LEU A 305 0.51 4.51 7.20
CA LEU A 305 -0.91 4.79 7.39
C LEU A 305 -1.52 3.96 8.53
N ARG A 306 -1.15 2.68 8.64
CA ARG A 306 -1.57 1.83 9.76
C ARG A 306 -1.03 2.33 11.10
N ARG A 307 0.22 2.82 11.15
CA ARG A 307 0.82 3.37 12.37
C ARG A 307 0.10 4.64 12.82
N LEU A 308 -0.19 5.57 11.90
CA LEU A 308 -0.98 6.77 12.19
C LEU A 308 -2.38 6.43 12.68
N SER A 309 -3.08 5.54 11.99
CA SER A 309 -4.42 5.08 12.39
C SER A 309 -4.41 4.44 13.79
N ALA A 310 -3.42 3.59 14.08
CA ALA A 310 -3.30 2.97 15.40
C ALA A 310 -3.01 4.00 16.50
N ALA A 311 -2.16 5.01 16.21
CA ALA A 311 -1.88 6.10 17.14
C ALA A 311 -3.14 6.94 17.41
N ALA A 312 -3.89 7.31 16.37
CA ALA A 312 -5.15 8.04 16.51
C ALA A 312 -6.19 7.26 17.35
N VAL A 313 -6.28 5.94 17.15
CA VAL A 313 -7.17 5.08 17.98
C VAL A 313 -6.72 5.04 19.44
N ARG A 314 -5.40 5.06 19.70
CA ARG A 314 -4.86 5.15 21.07
C ARG A 314 -5.16 6.50 21.70
N VAL A 315 -4.93 7.61 21.01
CA VAL A 315 -5.30 8.97 21.48
C VAL A 315 -6.78 9.03 21.85
N ARG A 316 -7.66 8.47 21.01
CA ARG A 316 -9.11 8.42 21.29
C ARG A 316 -9.48 7.61 22.54
N ARG A 317 -8.72 6.55 22.87
CA ARG A 317 -9.03 5.64 23.99
C ARG A 317 -8.25 5.97 25.27
N GLY A 318 -7.07 6.55 25.14
CA GLY A 318 -6.15 6.85 26.22
C GLY A 318 -6.22 8.32 26.61
N VAL A 319 -6.99 8.63 27.66
CA VAL A 319 -7.06 10.00 28.21
C VAL A 319 -5.91 10.26 29.20
N LYS A 320 -5.34 9.22 29.82
CA LYS A 320 -4.39 9.36 30.93
C LYS A 320 -2.92 9.47 30.55
N SER A 321 -2.54 9.12 29.32
CA SER A 321 -1.16 9.21 28.85
C SER A 321 -1.12 9.91 27.51
N ARG A 322 -0.29 10.96 27.40
CA ARG A 322 -0.03 11.61 26.11
C ARG A 322 0.60 10.59 25.16
N GLU A 323 -0.15 10.21 24.15
CA GLU A 323 0.32 9.30 23.11
C GLU A 323 1.01 10.12 22.02
N GLU A 324 2.23 9.73 21.67
CA GLU A 324 2.98 10.43 20.63
C GLU A 324 2.51 9.97 19.24
N ILE A 325 2.07 10.93 18.43
CA ILE A 325 1.77 10.69 17.01
C ILE A 325 3.10 10.50 16.26
N PRO A 326 3.28 9.39 15.51
CA PRO A 326 4.47 9.17 14.69
C PRO A 326 4.75 10.33 13.75
N ASP A 327 5.99 10.81 13.76
CA ASP A 327 6.45 11.87 12.89
C ASP A 327 6.89 11.32 11.53
N PHE A 328 6.28 11.86 10.48
CA PHE A 328 6.66 11.60 9.11
C PHE A 328 6.95 12.90 8.34
N SER A 329 7.30 13.99 9.01
CA SER A 329 7.63 15.30 8.42
C SER A 329 8.80 15.26 7.43
N ASP A 330 9.73 14.30 7.58
CA ASP A 330 10.79 14.07 6.59
C ASP A 330 10.26 13.65 5.21
N ARG A 331 9.02 13.17 5.14
CA ARG A 331 8.37 12.77 3.89
C ARG A 331 7.71 13.98 3.23
N GLN A 332 7.99 14.16 1.94
CA GLN A 332 7.41 15.22 1.10
C GLN A 332 6.16 14.73 0.34
N ASP A 333 5.39 13.81 0.94
CA ASP A 333 4.18 13.22 0.35
C ASP A 333 2.94 13.51 1.21
N GLU A 334 1.77 13.10 0.73
CA GLU A 334 0.49 13.30 1.43
C GLU A 334 0.46 12.62 2.80
N ILE A 335 1.26 11.56 3.00
CA ILE A 335 1.38 10.86 4.28
C ILE A 335 2.16 11.72 5.28
N GLY A 336 3.21 12.41 4.83
CA GLY A 336 3.93 13.40 5.64
C GLY A 336 3.02 14.55 6.09
N ASN A 337 2.30 15.16 5.14
CA ASN A 337 1.35 16.24 5.44
C ASN A 337 0.24 15.78 6.42
N LEU A 338 -0.28 14.57 6.24
CA LEU A 338 -1.28 13.99 7.14
C LEU A 338 -0.71 13.76 8.56
N SER A 339 0.53 13.29 8.67
CA SER A 339 1.20 13.08 9.96
C SER A 339 1.32 14.38 10.74
N VAL A 340 1.79 15.45 10.08
CA VAL A 340 1.90 16.79 10.67
C VAL A 340 0.52 17.29 11.12
N ALA A 341 -0.48 17.26 10.24
CA ALA A 341 -1.83 17.73 10.57
C ALA A 341 -2.47 16.97 11.75
N VAL A 342 -2.32 15.64 11.81
CA VAL A 342 -2.85 14.83 12.92
C VAL A 342 -2.10 15.11 14.21
N ARG A 343 -0.79 15.32 14.15
CA ARG A 343 0.03 15.69 15.31
C ARG A 343 -0.38 17.06 15.85
N ASP A 344 -0.51 18.06 14.99
CA ASP A 344 -0.89 19.43 15.38
C ASP A 344 -2.29 19.46 16.00
N MET A 345 -3.25 18.77 15.39
CA MET A 345 -4.61 18.62 15.96
C MET A 345 -4.57 17.93 17.34
N THR A 346 -3.75 16.89 17.50
CA THR A 346 -3.63 16.16 18.78
C THR A 346 -2.98 17.02 19.87
N ASN A 347 -1.94 17.78 19.51
CA ASN A 347 -1.28 18.72 20.43
C ASN A 347 -2.22 19.84 20.85
N ALA A 348 -2.96 20.43 19.91
CA ALA A 348 -3.98 21.44 20.21
C ALA A 348 -5.07 20.90 21.14
N LEU A 349 -5.51 19.65 20.94
CA LEU A 349 -6.45 18.97 21.83
C LEU A 349 -5.88 18.82 23.24
N TYR A 350 -4.63 18.35 23.38
CA TYR A 350 -4.00 18.20 24.70
C TYR A 350 -3.80 19.53 25.41
N ALA A 351 -3.39 20.58 24.70
CA ALA A 351 -3.27 21.93 25.27
C ALA A 351 -4.63 22.44 25.78
N ARG A 352 -5.71 22.16 25.04
CA ARG A 352 -7.07 22.52 25.46
C ARG A 352 -7.53 21.75 26.70
N ILE A 353 -7.25 20.44 26.78
CA ILE A 353 -7.58 19.63 27.95
C ILE A 353 -6.83 20.15 29.18
N GLU A 354 -5.53 20.41 29.07
CA GLU A 354 -4.69 20.94 30.15
C GLU A 354 -5.21 22.32 30.62
N ALA A 355 -5.60 23.19 29.69
CA ALA A 355 -6.21 24.47 30.02
C ALA A 355 -7.55 24.34 30.76
N ILE A 356 -8.37 23.32 30.42
CA ILE A 356 -9.64 23.02 31.11
C ILE A 356 -9.38 22.43 32.50
N GLU A 357 -8.41 21.52 32.64
CA GLU A 357 -8.06 20.92 33.93
C GLU A 357 -7.50 21.98 34.90
N SER A 358 -6.58 22.83 34.44
CA SER A 358 -6.09 23.97 35.23
C SER A 358 -7.23 24.89 35.64
N PHE A 359 -8.11 25.25 34.69
CA PHE A 359 -9.27 26.10 34.98
C PHE A 359 -10.19 25.50 36.06
N ALA A 360 -10.49 24.20 35.96
CA ALA A 360 -11.34 23.52 36.94
C ALA A 360 -10.71 23.46 38.33
N ALA A 361 -9.39 23.29 38.41
CA ALA A 361 -8.64 23.35 39.67
C ALA A 361 -8.71 24.75 40.29
N ASP A 362 -8.43 25.79 39.50
CA ASP A 362 -8.44 27.18 39.95
C ASP A 362 -9.83 27.60 40.45
N VAL A 363 -10.88 27.29 39.68
CA VAL A 363 -12.29 27.53 40.07
C VAL A 363 -12.62 26.83 41.38
N SER A 364 -12.17 25.58 41.54
CA SER A 364 -12.43 24.80 42.76
C SER A 364 -11.75 25.42 43.99
N HIS A 365 -10.53 25.94 43.84
CA HIS A 365 -9.84 26.66 44.90
C HIS A 365 -10.53 27.97 45.27
N GLU A 366 -10.92 28.76 44.26
CA GLU A 366 -11.53 30.07 44.47
C GLU A 366 -12.98 30.02 44.98
N LEU A 367 -13.73 28.94 44.70
CA LEU A 367 -15.04 28.70 45.33
C LEU A 367 -14.90 28.21 46.78
N LYS A 368 -13.88 27.39 47.08
CA LYS A 368 -13.67 26.83 48.42
C LYS A 368 -13.34 27.90 49.47
N ASN A 369 -12.63 28.95 49.07
CA ASN A 369 -12.24 30.05 49.96
C ASN A 369 -13.44 30.79 50.60
N PRO A 370 -14.35 31.44 49.85
CA PRO A 370 -15.52 32.11 50.42
C PRO A 370 -16.48 31.12 51.09
N LEU A 371 -16.60 29.88 50.59
CA LEU A 371 -17.46 28.87 51.23
C LEU A 371 -16.93 28.45 52.62
N THR A 372 -15.60 28.37 52.78
CA THR A 372 -14.97 28.09 54.07
C THR A 372 -15.15 29.26 55.02
N SER A 373 -14.95 30.50 54.55
CA SER A 373 -15.18 31.73 55.32
C SER A 373 -16.63 31.86 55.77
N LEU A 374 -17.59 31.63 54.87
CA LEU A 374 -19.03 31.61 55.14
C LEU A 374 -19.38 30.59 56.20
N ARG A 375 -18.89 29.35 56.06
CA ARG A 375 -19.13 28.31 57.05
C ARG A 375 -18.61 28.72 58.41
N SER A 376 -17.37 29.20 58.51
CA SER A 376 -16.80 29.67 59.77
C SER A 376 -17.57 30.83 60.37
N ALA A 377 -18.02 31.79 59.56
CA ALA A 377 -18.82 32.92 60.04
C ALA A 377 -20.19 32.47 60.56
N VAL A 378 -20.88 31.57 59.84
CA VAL A 378 -22.18 31.01 60.24
C VAL A 378 -22.07 30.13 61.48
N GLU A 379 -21.02 29.32 61.61
CA GLU A 379 -20.75 28.50 62.81
C GLU A 379 -20.41 29.36 64.04
N THR A 380 -19.77 30.52 63.83
CA THR A 380 -19.36 31.44 64.90
C THR A 380 -20.48 32.41 65.31
N LEU A 381 -21.43 32.69 64.40
CA LEU A 381 -22.51 33.66 64.64
C LEU A 381 -23.34 33.38 65.92
N PRO A 382 -23.70 32.11 66.27
CA PRO A 382 -24.38 31.80 67.52
C PRO A 382 -23.53 32.01 68.77
N LEU A 383 -22.20 31.97 68.63
CA LEU A 383 -21.24 32.11 69.75
C LEU A 383 -20.87 33.57 70.04
N ALA A 384 -21.26 34.52 69.17
CA ALA A 384 -20.98 35.94 69.33
C ALA A 384 -21.81 36.56 70.48
N LYS A 385 -21.11 37.09 71.50
CA LYS A 385 -21.72 37.61 72.74
C LYS A 385 -22.14 39.08 72.68
N ASN A 386 -21.62 39.83 71.71
CA ASN A 386 -21.78 41.26 71.56
C ASN A 386 -22.29 41.60 70.15
N ASP A 387 -23.20 42.57 70.06
CA ASP A 387 -23.88 42.92 68.80
C ASP A 387 -22.88 43.39 67.72
N THR A 388 -21.80 44.06 68.11
CA THR A 388 -20.73 44.47 67.19
C THR A 388 -20.02 43.28 66.52
N SER A 389 -19.86 42.15 67.22
CA SER A 389 -19.28 40.94 66.63
C SER A 389 -20.28 40.22 65.71
N ARG A 390 -21.57 40.26 66.06
CA ARG A 390 -22.65 39.70 65.23
C ARG A 390 -22.79 40.48 63.92
N GLU A 391 -22.74 41.81 63.98
CA GLU A 391 -22.73 42.69 62.81
C GLU A 391 -21.55 42.38 61.88
N ARG A 392 -20.32 42.29 62.42
CA ARG A 392 -19.14 41.92 61.61
C ARG A 392 -19.26 40.56 60.94
N LEU A 393 -19.74 39.54 61.65
CA LEU A 393 -19.94 38.21 61.06
C LEU A 393 -21.03 38.24 59.98
N MET A 394 -22.08 39.01 60.18
CA MET A 394 -23.14 39.21 59.19
C MET A 394 -22.64 39.98 57.96
N GLU A 395 -21.75 40.96 58.14
CA GLU A 395 -21.06 41.66 57.05
C GLU A 395 -20.18 40.71 56.26
N ILE A 396 -19.39 39.85 56.92
CA ILE A 396 -18.56 38.82 56.26
C ILE A 396 -19.45 37.90 55.42
N ILE A 397 -20.57 37.43 55.97
CA ILE A 397 -21.51 36.56 55.25
C ILE A 397 -22.07 37.25 54.01
N GLN A 398 -22.61 38.47 54.16
CA GLN A 398 -23.17 39.21 53.03
C GLN A 398 -22.12 39.52 51.96
N HIS A 399 -20.91 39.84 52.40
CA HIS A 399 -19.79 40.13 51.52
C HIS A 399 -19.39 38.89 50.70
N ASP A 400 -19.22 37.73 51.35
CA ASP A 400 -18.80 36.50 50.69
C ASP A 400 -19.88 35.89 49.78
N VAL A 401 -21.17 36.09 50.10
CA VAL A 401 -22.28 35.75 49.19
C VAL A 401 -22.23 36.60 47.91
N LYS A 402 -22.06 37.92 48.04
CA LYS A 402 -21.90 38.82 46.88
C LYS A 402 -20.67 38.47 46.06
N ARG A 403 -19.59 38.01 46.71
CA ARG A 403 -18.38 37.55 46.04
C ARG A 403 -18.63 36.28 45.24
N LEU A 404 -19.30 35.28 45.82
CA LEU A 404 -19.66 34.04 45.13
C LEU A 404 -20.54 34.29 43.90
N ASP A 405 -21.55 35.14 44.03
CA ASP A 405 -22.45 35.49 42.92
C ASP A 405 -21.70 36.09 41.73
N ARG A 406 -20.79 37.04 41.99
CA ARG A 406 -19.90 37.61 40.96
C ARG A 406 -18.98 36.57 40.35
N LEU A 407 -18.33 35.73 41.17
CA LEU A 407 -17.39 34.73 40.69
C LEU A 407 -18.08 33.68 39.80
N ILE A 408 -19.29 33.25 40.17
CA ILE A 408 -20.12 32.35 39.36
C ILE A 408 -20.51 33.01 38.03
N THR A 409 -20.90 34.29 38.07
CA THR A 409 -21.25 35.06 36.86
C THR A 409 -20.05 35.16 35.91
N ASP A 410 -18.89 35.58 36.43
CA ASP A 410 -17.65 35.71 35.65
C ASP A 410 -17.20 34.36 35.04
N ILE A 411 -17.33 33.25 35.79
CA ILE A 411 -17.03 31.90 35.31
C ILE A 411 -18.00 31.48 34.21
N SER A 412 -19.31 31.73 34.40
CA SER A 412 -20.33 31.42 33.40
C SER A 412 -20.07 32.17 32.10
N ASP A 413 -19.73 33.46 32.19
CA ASP A 413 -19.44 34.31 31.04
C ASP A 413 -18.16 33.89 30.32
N ALA A 414 -17.11 33.53 31.08
CA ALA A 414 -15.87 33.00 30.52
C ALA A 414 -16.08 31.66 29.80
N SER A 415 -16.88 30.75 30.38
CA SER A 415 -17.16 29.43 29.80
C SER A 415 -18.00 29.51 28.52
N ARG A 416 -18.89 30.50 28.41
CA ARG A 416 -19.72 30.72 27.22
C ARG A 416 -18.99 31.42 26.07
N LEU A 417 -17.91 32.14 26.37
CA LEU A 417 -17.21 33.01 25.42
C LEU A 417 -16.83 32.27 24.12
N ASP A 418 -16.19 31.10 24.20
CA ASP A 418 -15.76 30.32 23.04
C ASP A 418 -16.93 29.95 22.09
N ALA A 419 -18.09 29.63 22.66
CA ALA A 419 -19.26 29.19 21.90
C ALA A 419 -20.02 30.38 21.27
N GLU A 420 -19.99 31.55 21.91
CA GLU A 420 -20.62 32.76 21.38
C GLU A 420 -19.78 33.40 20.28
N LEU A 421 -18.46 33.46 20.45
CA LEU A 421 -17.54 33.93 19.40
C LEU A 421 -17.63 33.10 18.10
N ALA A 422 -18.01 31.82 18.21
CA ALA A 422 -18.17 30.92 17.07
C ALA A 422 -19.58 30.93 16.44
N ARG A 423 -20.58 31.51 17.11
CA ARG A 423 -21.99 31.50 16.67
C ARG A 423 -22.47 32.84 16.15
N ASP A 424 -21.99 33.94 16.72
CA ASP A 424 -22.39 35.28 16.29
C ASP A 424 -21.55 35.73 15.09
N ASP A 425 -22.22 36.28 14.08
CA ASP A 425 -21.54 36.89 12.94
C ASP A 425 -20.80 38.15 13.39
N ALA A 426 -19.48 38.19 13.17
CA ALA A 426 -18.68 39.38 13.45
C ALA A 426 -19.15 40.55 12.57
N GLY A 427 -19.61 41.62 13.22
CA GLY A 427 -20.12 42.82 12.56
C GLY A 427 -19.05 43.90 12.43
N ARG A 428 -19.32 44.90 11.59
CA ARG A 428 -18.49 46.11 11.52
C ARG A 428 -18.85 47.05 12.67
N VAL A 429 -17.88 47.34 13.54
CA VAL A 429 -18.04 48.20 14.73
C VAL A 429 -17.29 49.53 14.54
N ASP A 430 -17.96 50.67 14.73
CA ASP A 430 -17.33 51.99 14.81
C ASP A 430 -16.85 52.24 16.25
N LEU A 431 -15.55 52.05 16.49
CA LEU A 431 -14.94 52.18 17.82
C LEU A 431 -15.08 53.58 18.41
N LYS A 432 -15.11 54.63 17.57
CA LYS A 432 -15.20 56.01 18.09
C LYS A 432 -16.57 56.24 18.71
N LYS A 433 -17.64 55.87 18.00
CA LYS A 433 -19.00 55.97 18.51
C LYS A 433 -19.20 55.05 19.71
N PHE A 434 -18.78 53.80 19.56
CA PHE A 434 -18.97 52.76 20.58
C PHE A 434 -18.29 53.10 21.92
N ILE A 435 -17.02 53.51 21.90
CA ILE A 435 -16.30 53.90 23.12
C ILE A 435 -16.91 55.18 23.72
N SER A 436 -17.35 56.14 22.89
CA SER A 436 -18.03 57.35 23.36
C SER A 436 -19.32 57.01 24.12
N ASP A 437 -20.12 56.08 23.62
CA ASP A 437 -21.36 55.64 24.25
C ASP A 437 -21.06 54.93 25.60
N LEU A 438 -20.07 54.02 25.64
CA LEU A 438 -19.65 53.34 26.87
C LEU A 438 -19.09 54.28 27.95
N VAL A 439 -18.29 55.26 27.54
CA VAL A 439 -17.75 56.28 28.46
C VAL A 439 -18.87 57.14 29.02
N SER A 440 -19.89 57.47 28.22
CA SER A 440 -21.06 58.23 28.68
C SER A 440 -21.85 57.47 29.75
N VAL A 441 -22.10 56.18 29.54
CA VAL A 441 -22.76 55.30 30.53
C VAL A 441 -21.92 55.14 31.80
N SER A 442 -20.60 55.02 31.66
CA SER A 442 -19.68 54.91 32.80
C SER A 442 -19.65 56.18 33.66
N LYS A 443 -19.81 57.36 33.04
CA LYS A 443 -19.95 58.64 33.76
C LYS A 443 -21.25 58.73 34.56
N GLU A 444 -22.37 58.27 34.01
CA GLU A 444 -23.66 58.30 34.73
C GLU A 444 -23.68 57.38 35.96
N THR A 445 -23.04 56.21 35.84
CA THR A 445 -22.91 55.23 36.93
C THR A 445 -22.06 55.75 38.10
N THR A 446 -21.35 56.87 37.93
CA THR A 446 -20.50 57.49 38.95
C THR A 446 -21.29 58.22 40.04
N ARG A 447 -22.59 58.50 39.86
CA ARG A 447 -23.42 59.14 40.91
C ARG A 447 -23.53 58.32 42.22
N ASN A 448 -23.32 57.01 42.17
CA ASN A 448 -23.39 56.08 43.31
C ASN A 448 -22.05 55.41 43.68
N LYS A 449 -20.92 55.84 43.09
CA LYS A 449 -19.57 55.25 43.27
C LYS A 449 -18.52 56.37 43.48
N LYS A 450 -17.23 56.03 43.68
CA LYS A 450 -16.10 57.01 43.77
C LYS A 450 -16.19 58.03 42.61
N ALA A 451 -16.10 59.33 42.91
CA ALA A 451 -16.09 60.38 41.89
C ALA A 451 -14.78 60.32 41.09
N VAL A 452 -14.86 59.94 39.81
CA VAL A 452 -13.70 59.78 38.93
C VAL A 452 -13.93 60.56 37.64
N GLU A 453 -12.95 61.36 37.23
CA GLU A 453 -13.00 62.08 35.95
C GLU A 453 -12.57 61.14 34.82
N ILE A 454 -13.51 60.76 33.95
CA ILE A 454 -13.24 59.93 32.77
C ILE A 454 -13.21 60.81 31.53
N ASP A 455 -12.11 60.82 30.79
CA ASP A 455 -11.97 61.58 29.55
C ASP A 455 -11.71 60.66 28.35
N PHE A 456 -12.34 60.97 27.21
CA PHE A 456 -12.19 60.22 25.97
C PHE A 456 -11.61 61.12 24.87
N LYS A 457 -10.39 60.81 24.43
CA LYS A 457 -9.62 61.61 23.46
C LYS A 457 -9.33 60.78 22.20
N PRO A 458 -10.22 60.80 21.19
CA PRO A 458 -9.90 60.21 19.90
C PRO A 458 -8.86 61.06 19.15
N ALA A 459 -7.80 60.44 18.66
CA ALA A 459 -6.78 61.08 17.84
C ALA A 459 -7.34 61.47 16.45
N LYS A 460 -6.61 62.33 15.73
CA LYS A 460 -6.93 62.62 14.32
C LYS A 460 -6.63 61.39 13.46
N LEU A 461 -7.57 61.06 12.57
CA LEU A 461 -7.40 59.96 11.61
C LEU A 461 -6.23 60.27 10.65
N PRO A 462 -5.37 59.28 10.33
CA PRO A 462 -4.39 59.40 9.25
C PRO A 462 -5.07 59.71 7.91
N ALA A 463 -4.35 60.40 7.01
CA ALA A 463 -4.86 60.70 5.67
C ALA A 463 -5.24 59.41 4.92
N GLY A 464 -6.51 59.30 4.51
CA GLY A 464 -7.05 58.14 3.78
C GLY A 464 -7.87 57.15 4.63
N ALA A 465 -7.84 57.22 5.95
CA ALA A 465 -8.66 56.37 6.81
C ALA A 465 -10.10 56.92 6.93
N LYS A 466 -11.11 56.09 6.66
CA LYS A 466 -12.53 56.48 6.73
C LYS A 466 -13.10 56.50 8.16
N GLY A 467 -12.43 55.83 9.10
CA GLY A 467 -12.85 55.74 10.49
C GLY A 467 -12.04 54.73 11.29
N TYR A 468 -12.48 54.52 12.53
CA TYR A 468 -11.93 53.54 13.46
C TYR A 468 -12.80 52.28 13.45
N PHE A 469 -12.80 51.57 12.32
CA PHE A 469 -13.62 50.37 12.14
C PHE A 469 -12.85 49.11 12.50
N VAL A 470 -13.55 48.15 13.10
CA VAL A 470 -13.06 46.79 13.40
C VAL A 470 -14.16 45.78 13.07
N VAL A 471 -13.76 44.60 12.60
CA VAL A 471 -14.65 43.44 12.47
C VAL A 471 -14.65 42.70 13.80
N GLY A 472 -15.81 42.59 14.46
CA GLY A 472 -15.89 41.94 15.76
C GLY A 472 -17.28 41.96 16.38
N HIS A 473 -17.35 41.49 17.63
CA HIS A 473 -18.57 41.45 18.42
C HIS A 473 -18.61 42.67 19.34
N ASP A 474 -19.57 43.57 19.12
CA ASP A 474 -19.75 44.81 19.88
C ASP A 474 -19.88 44.55 21.40
N LEU A 475 -20.71 43.58 21.80
CA LEU A 475 -20.88 43.16 23.19
C LEU A 475 -19.56 42.73 23.86
N ARG A 476 -18.71 41.99 23.14
CA ARG A 476 -17.44 41.47 23.68
C ARG A 476 -16.35 42.54 23.73
N ILE A 477 -16.25 43.36 22.70
CA ILE A 477 -15.35 44.52 22.73
C ILE A 477 -15.78 45.47 23.85
N GLY A 478 -17.09 45.67 24.06
CA GLY A 478 -17.62 46.48 25.15
C GLY A 478 -17.27 45.92 26.53
N GLN A 479 -17.30 44.61 26.69
CA GLN A 479 -16.87 43.93 27.92
C GLN A 479 -15.40 44.21 28.23
N VAL A 480 -14.50 44.15 27.24
CA VAL A 480 -13.07 44.49 27.42
C VAL A 480 -12.93 45.93 27.93
N ILE A 481 -13.55 46.90 27.26
CA ILE A 481 -13.41 48.31 27.62
C ILE A 481 -14.02 48.58 29.01
N THR A 482 -15.17 47.99 29.31
CA THR A 482 -15.82 48.12 30.63
C THR A 482 -14.93 47.53 31.73
N ASN A 483 -14.33 46.36 31.50
CA ASN A 483 -13.42 45.72 32.45
C ASN A 483 -12.18 46.58 32.70
N LEU A 484 -11.58 47.17 31.66
CA LEU A 484 -10.43 48.07 31.81
C LEU A 484 -10.81 49.35 32.57
N ILE A 485 -11.99 49.92 32.31
CA ILE A 485 -12.49 51.10 33.03
C ILE A 485 -12.74 50.78 34.51
N GLU A 486 -13.46 49.70 34.83
CA GLU A 486 -13.71 49.31 36.22
C GLU A 486 -12.40 48.98 36.95
N ASN A 487 -11.44 48.35 36.26
CA ASN A 487 -10.10 48.11 36.81
C ASN A 487 -9.39 49.44 37.13
N ALA A 488 -9.34 50.39 36.20
CA ALA A 488 -8.77 51.71 36.43
C ALA A 488 -9.47 52.44 37.60
N ARG A 489 -10.81 52.46 37.63
CA ARG A 489 -11.62 53.09 38.69
C ARG A 489 -11.31 52.57 40.09
N SER A 490 -10.92 51.32 40.19
CA SER A 490 -10.64 50.69 41.47
C SER A 490 -9.29 51.10 42.08
N PHE A 491 -8.31 51.50 41.26
CA PHE A 491 -6.95 51.85 41.69
C PHE A 491 -6.69 53.36 41.77
N VAL A 492 -7.57 54.19 41.21
CA VAL A 492 -7.43 55.66 41.28
C VAL A 492 -7.70 56.21 42.69
N PRO A 493 -7.00 57.31 43.09
CA PRO A 493 -7.25 58.01 44.36
C PRO A 493 -8.69 58.58 44.45
N GLN A 494 -9.24 58.68 45.66
CA GLN A 494 -10.61 59.16 45.88
C GLN A 494 -10.82 60.65 45.54
N ASP A 495 -9.84 61.51 45.85
CA ASP A 495 -10.01 62.96 45.75
C ASP A 495 -9.69 63.52 44.36
N ASN A 496 -8.89 62.79 43.56
CA ASN A 496 -8.37 63.30 42.28
C ASN A 496 -8.21 62.19 41.22
N GLY A 497 -9.09 61.20 41.23
CA GLY A 497 -9.04 60.07 40.31
C GLY A 497 -9.32 60.47 38.86
N ARG A 498 -8.41 60.12 37.95
CA ARG A 498 -8.49 60.43 36.52
C ARG A 498 -8.27 59.18 35.69
N ILE A 499 -9.14 58.97 34.72
CA ILE A 499 -9.01 57.92 33.70
C ILE A 499 -9.04 58.58 32.33
N THR A 500 -8.02 58.33 31.52
CA THR A 500 -7.93 58.84 30.16
C THR A 500 -7.99 57.69 29.17
N ILE A 501 -8.97 57.71 28.28
CA ILE A 501 -9.10 56.73 27.20
C ILE A 501 -8.70 57.42 25.90
N THR A 502 -7.72 56.87 25.19
CA THR A 502 -7.35 57.37 23.86
C THR A 502 -7.63 56.33 22.80
N LEU A 503 -8.03 56.79 21.61
CA LEU A 503 -8.24 55.95 20.44
C LEU A 503 -7.41 56.53 19.30
N SER A 504 -6.48 55.74 18.77
CA SER A 504 -5.61 56.14 17.65
C SER A 504 -5.52 55.02 16.60
N ARG A 505 -5.03 55.34 15.42
CA ARG A 505 -4.82 54.38 14.33
C ARG A 505 -3.36 54.36 13.95
N ALA A 506 -2.72 53.21 14.12
CA ALA A 506 -1.32 52.97 13.79
C ALA A 506 -1.25 51.96 12.63
N GLY A 507 -1.21 52.48 11.40
CA GLY A 507 -1.21 51.65 10.19
C GLY A 507 -2.48 50.79 10.06
N LYS A 508 -2.30 49.47 10.14
CA LYS A 508 -3.36 48.46 10.03
C LYS A 508 -4.05 48.14 11.36
N PHE A 509 -3.78 48.89 12.43
CA PHE A 509 -4.35 48.62 13.75
C PHE A 509 -5.01 49.87 14.34
N ASN A 510 -6.16 49.68 14.97
CA ASN A 510 -6.73 50.61 15.92
C ASN A 510 -6.11 50.33 17.29
N VAL A 511 -5.62 51.36 17.96
CA VAL A 511 -4.96 51.29 19.26
C VAL A 511 -5.80 52.06 20.27
N ILE A 512 -6.29 51.35 21.28
CA ILE A 512 -7.06 51.90 22.40
C ILE A 512 -6.15 51.88 23.62
N THR A 513 -5.94 53.02 24.26
CA THR A 513 -5.22 53.07 25.54
C THR A 513 -6.16 53.49 26.65
N VAL A 514 -6.08 52.80 27.80
CA VAL A 514 -6.78 53.16 29.03
C VAL A 514 -5.72 53.47 30.08
N GLU A 515 -5.61 54.73 30.45
CA GLU A 515 -4.63 55.27 31.40
C GLU A 515 -5.32 55.68 32.69
N ASP A 516 -4.73 55.31 33.82
CA ASP A 516 -5.14 55.77 35.15
C ASP A 516 -4.03 56.55 35.85
N ASN A 517 -4.38 57.26 36.93
CA ASN A 517 -3.43 57.93 37.82
C ASN A 517 -3.27 57.22 39.17
N GLY A 518 -3.39 55.90 39.18
CA GLY A 518 -3.18 55.05 40.35
C GLY A 518 -1.69 54.83 40.69
N PRO A 519 -1.37 53.87 41.58
CA PRO A 519 0.00 53.57 41.98
C PRO A 519 0.83 52.86 40.89
N GLY A 520 0.21 52.48 39.77
CA GLY A 520 0.82 51.65 38.73
C GLY A 520 0.89 50.17 39.10
N ILE A 521 1.62 49.41 38.31
CA ILE A 521 1.77 47.95 38.42
C ILE A 521 3.20 47.63 38.87
N ARG A 522 3.39 46.70 39.81
CA ARG A 522 4.75 46.24 40.16
C ARG A 522 5.41 45.58 38.94
N ALA A 523 6.68 45.89 38.69
CA ALA A 523 7.38 45.41 37.49
C ALA A 523 7.36 43.88 37.33
N GLU A 524 7.42 43.14 38.44
CA GLU A 524 7.35 41.67 38.48
C GLU A 524 5.93 41.09 38.23
N SER A 525 4.90 41.94 38.28
CA SER A 525 3.49 41.57 38.16
C SER A 525 2.87 41.93 36.82
N ILE A 526 3.56 42.66 35.93
CA ILE A 526 3.00 43.22 34.68
C ILE A 526 2.40 42.13 33.75
N GLU A 527 3.05 40.98 33.61
CA GLU A 527 2.45 39.87 32.85
C GLU A 527 1.48 39.05 33.69
N ARG A 528 1.73 38.95 34.99
CA ARG A 528 0.94 38.13 35.92
C ARG A 528 -0.47 38.66 36.15
N ILE A 529 -0.71 39.96 35.97
CA ILE A 529 -2.07 40.54 36.06
C ILE A 529 -3.05 40.00 35.00
N PHE A 530 -2.55 39.33 33.96
CA PHE A 530 -3.38 38.62 32.98
C PHE A 530 -3.58 37.14 33.32
N GLU A 531 -2.93 36.62 34.35
CA GLU A 531 -3.19 35.29 34.90
C GLU A 531 -4.58 35.26 35.55
N ARG A 532 -5.27 34.11 35.44
CA ARG A 532 -6.60 33.93 36.02
C ARG A 532 -6.53 33.98 37.54
N PHE A 533 -7.51 34.64 38.15
CA PHE A 533 -7.65 34.77 39.61
C PHE A 533 -6.48 35.49 40.31
N TYR A 534 -5.55 36.09 39.55
CA TYR A 534 -4.47 36.88 40.11
C TYR A 534 -4.96 38.26 40.57
N THR A 535 -4.46 38.72 41.71
CA THR A 535 -4.70 40.08 42.25
C THR A 535 -3.51 40.54 43.09
N ASP A 536 -3.07 41.78 42.90
CA ASP A 536 -1.93 42.40 43.60
C ASP A 536 -2.40 43.47 44.62
N ARG A 537 -3.64 43.36 45.09
CA ARG A 537 -4.27 44.38 45.96
C ARG A 537 -3.92 44.16 47.44
N PRO A 538 -3.62 45.23 48.21
CA PRO A 538 -3.39 45.14 49.65
C PRO A 538 -4.63 44.61 50.39
N ALA A 539 -4.42 43.82 51.45
CA ALA A 539 -5.50 43.19 52.23
C ALA A 539 -6.49 44.18 52.90
N SER A 540 -6.14 45.46 53.00
CA SER A 540 -6.96 46.51 53.61
C SER A 540 -8.00 47.13 52.68
N GLU A 541 -7.88 46.99 51.36
CA GLU A 541 -8.89 47.47 50.40
C GLU A 541 -9.82 46.32 50.00
N ALA A 542 -11.03 46.31 50.57
CA ALA A 542 -12.21 45.48 50.22
C ALA A 542 -11.92 44.26 49.30
N PHE A 543 -11.23 43.27 49.87
CA PHE A 543 -10.89 42.01 49.22
C PHE A 543 -12.19 41.25 48.87
N GLY A 544 -12.61 41.26 47.59
CA GLY A 544 -13.84 40.59 47.11
C GLY A 544 -14.70 41.36 46.12
N GLN A 545 -14.29 42.57 45.70
CA GLN A 545 -14.98 43.29 44.61
C GLN A 545 -14.65 42.76 43.21
N ASN A 546 -13.52 42.06 43.03
CA ASN A 546 -13.02 41.63 41.72
C ASN A 546 -12.65 40.15 41.77
N SER A 547 -13.09 39.36 40.78
CA SER A 547 -12.80 37.91 40.69
C SER A 547 -11.39 37.58 40.20
N GLY A 548 -10.59 38.57 39.78
CA GLY A 548 -9.30 38.33 39.12
C GLY A 548 -9.41 37.69 37.72
N LEU A 549 -10.64 37.53 37.19
CA LEU A 549 -10.89 36.97 35.87
C LEU A 549 -10.96 38.04 34.77
N GLY A 550 -11.39 39.27 35.10
CA GLY A 550 -11.69 40.32 34.13
C GLY A 550 -10.57 40.63 33.13
N LEU A 551 -9.31 40.74 33.57
CA LEU A 551 -8.18 41.02 32.69
C LEU A 551 -7.80 39.81 31.82
N SER A 552 -7.85 38.60 32.38
CA SER A 552 -7.60 37.37 31.61
C SER A 552 -8.65 37.14 30.51
N ILE A 553 -9.94 37.35 30.82
CA ILE A 553 -11.04 37.31 29.86
C ILE A 553 -10.85 38.40 28.81
N SER A 554 -10.46 39.61 29.23
CA SER A 554 -10.24 40.72 28.30
C SER A 554 -9.13 40.40 27.29
N ARG A 555 -8.03 39.77 27.75
CA ARG A 555 -6.94 39.32 26.88
C ARG A 555 -7.43 38.27 25.88
N GLN A 556 -8.19 37.28 26.34
CA GLN A 556 -8.79 36.25 25.47
C GLN A 556 -9.73 36.84 24.40
N ILE A 557 -10.59 37.79 24.77
CA ILE A 557 -11.49 38.45 23.82
C ILE A 557 -10.67 39.18 22.75
N VAL A 558 -9.65 39.95 23.16
CA VAL A 558 -8.80 40.71 22.23
C VAL A 558 -8.02 39.78 21.30
N GLU A 559 -7.46 38.68 21.81
CA GLU A 559 -6.75 37.67 21.03
C GLU A 559 -7.67 36.96 20.02
N ALA A 560 -8.92 36.66 20.40
CA ALA A 560 -9.93 36.12 19.48
C ALA A 560 -10.28 37.08 18.33
N HIS A 561 -10.07 38.38 18.51
CA HIS A 561 -10.21 39.41 17.48
C HIS A 561 -8.90 39.68 16.71
N ASN A 562 -7.90 38.78 16.80
CA ASN A 562 -6.56 38.95 16.23
C ASN A 562 -5.83 40.22 16.71
N GLY A 563 -6.14 40.65 17.94
CA GLY A 563 -5.54 41.79 18.60
C GLY A 563 -4.52 41.41 19.68
N THR A 564 -3.99 42.41 20.38
CA THR A 564 -3.16 42.19 21.59
C THR A 564 -3.59 43.14 22.71
N LEU A 565 -3.58 42.65 23.95
CA LEU A 565 -3.76 43.45 25.16
C LEU A 565 -2.48 43.39 25.99
N THR A 566 -1.89 44.55 26.26
CA THR A 566 -0.66 44.69 27.05
C THR A 566 -0.85 45.73 28.16
N ALA A 567 0.02 45.69 29.16
CA ALA A 567 0.03 46.66 30.24
C ALA A 567 1.44 47.25 30.41
N GLU A 568 1.51 48.55 30.69
CA GLU A 568 2.75 49.25 30.98
C GLU A 568 2.53 50.31 32.07
N ASN A 569 3.61 50.74 32.73
CA ASN A 569 3.56 51.84 33.68
C ASN A 569 3.81 53.18 32.98
N ILE A 570 3.08 54.21 33.39
CA ILE A 570 3.29 55.57 32.90
C ILE A 570 4.49 56.16 33.66
N PRO A 571 5.60 56.50 32.97
CA PRO A 571 6.78 57.04 33.63
C PRO A 571 6.50 58.43 34.20
N GLY A 572 6.99 58.67 35.41
CA GLY A 572 6.92 59.93 36.12
C GLY A 572 8.01 60.92 35.71
N THR A 573 8.06 62.03 36.45
CA THR A 573 8.99 63.14 36.19
C THR A 573 10.42 62.84 36.64
N LYS A 574 10.62 61.82 37.48
CA LYS A 574 11.93 61.36 37.96
C LYS A 574 12.14 59.90 37.53
N PRO A 575 13.40 59.45 37.34
CA PRO A 575 13.70 58.04 37.08
C PRO A 575 13.17 57.15 38.22
N GLY A 576 12.32 56.17 37.90
CA GLY A 576 11.70 55.26 38.88
C GLY A 576 10.37 55.75 39.48
N ASP A 577 9.94 56.97 39.15
CA ASP A 577 8.62 57.48 39.52
C ASP A 577 7.54 56.91 38.58
N ILE A 578 6.41 56.46 39.12
CA ILE A 578 5.30 55.87 38.37
C ILE A 578 4.07 56.74 38.59
N ARG A 579 3.47 57.22 37.49
CA ARG A 579 2.29 58.11 37.55
C ARG A 579 0.96 57.37 37.46
N GLY A 580 0.99 56.09 37.08
CA GLY A 580 -0.18 55.24 36.94
C GLY A 580 0.07 54.09 35.98
N ALA A 581 -0.98 53.31 35.71
CA ALA A 581 -0.93 52.22 34.74
C ALA A 581 -1.57 52.62 33.40
N ARG A 582 -1.09 51.98 32.34
CA ARG A 582 -1.65 52.08 30.99
C ARG A 582 -1.89 50.68 30.45
N PHE A 583 -3.12 50.43 30.04
CA PHE A 583 -3.49 49.24 29.27
C PHE A 583 -3.60 49.61 27.80
N VAL A 584 -2.99 48.82 26.92
CA VAL A 584 -2.96 49.05 25.47
C VAL A 584 -3.61 47.88 24.76
N VAL A 585 -4.75 48.13 24.11
CA VAL A 585 -5.46 47.18 23.25
C VAL A 585 -5.19 47.54 21.80
N THR A 586 -4.72 46.58 21.02
CA THR A 586 -4.58 46.70 19.57
C THR A 586 -5.58 45.78 18.88
N LEU A 587 -6.30 46.30 17.88
CA LEU A 587 -7.26 45.53 17.08
C LEU A 587 -6.99 45.79 15.60
N PRO A 588 -7.09 44.79 14.71
CA PRO A 588 -6.96 44.99 13.27
C PRO A 588 -8.00 46.00 12.77
N ALA A 589 -7.54 46.99 12.02
CA ALA A 589 -8.41 48.00 11.44
C ALA A 589 -9.03 47.46 10.15
N GLU A 590 -10.34 47.69 10.00
CA GLU A 590 -11.05 47.52 8.74
C GLU A 590 -11.03 48.86 7.95
N ASP A 591 -10.89 48.77 6.63
CA ASP A 591 -10.75 49.93 5.74
C ASP A 591 -12.08 50.57 5.30
#